data_AF-A0AAW3MQB5-F1
#
_entry.id   AF-A0AAW3MQB5-F1
#
_cell.length_a   1.000
_cell.length_b   1.000
_cell.length_c   1.000
_cell.angle_alpha   90.00
_cell.angle_beta   90.00
_cell.angle_gamma   90.00
#
_symmetry.space_group_name_H-M   'P 1'
#
loop_
_entity.id
_entity.type
_entity.pdbx_description
1 polymer ?
#
loop_
_entity_poly.entity_id
_entity_poly.type
_entity_poly.pdbx_seq_one_letter_code
_entity_poly.pdbx_strand_id
1 'polypeptide(L)'
;MANQQYPTDGGTPVQTLTFHYEGGGSIYFYLYPQPDAKRERVATVDITYEMPGWPSVVELDKGRLHSLIEAGVLAYNQAQTEGQVNKKGKIVEAWIDGREFLTSEDLTDIVGNAFPVLTK
;
A
#
# COMPACT_ATOMS: atom_id res chain seq x y z
N MET A 1 1.69 12.37 -8.81
CA MET A 1 3.00 12.47 -8.13
C MET A 1 2.77 12.33 -6.63
N ALA A 2 3.46 11.39 -5.98
CA ALA A 2 3.33 11.13 -4.55
C ALA A 2 3.69 12.34 -3.68
N ASN A 3 2.86 12.61 -2.68
CA ASN A 3 3.08 13.65 -1.68
C ASN A 3 4.15 13.20 -0.68
N GLN A 4 5.29 13.88 -0.67
CA GLN A 4 6.40 13.56 0.22
C GLN A 4 6.40 14.37 1.52
N GLN A 5 5.42 15.23 1.77
CA GLN A 5 5.40 16.04 2.98
C GLN A 5 5.01 15.18 4.19
N TYR A 6 5.82 15.24 5.25
CA TYR A 6 5.51 14.52 6.47
C TYR A 6 4.50 15.33 7.31
N PRO A 7 3.39 14.71 7.80
CA PRO A 7 2.38 15.45 8.53
C PRO A 7 2.85 15.87 9.93
N THR A 8 2.41 17.05 10.36
CA THR A 8 2.79 17.68 11.64
C THR A 8 1.67 17.65 12.69
N ASP A 9 0.51 17.09 12.36
CA ASP A 9 -0.68 17.06 13.20
C ASP A 9 -0.69 15.96 14.28
N GLY A 10 0.43 15.28 14.47
CA GLY A 10 0.69 14.40 15.62
C GLY A 10 0.07 13.00 15.53
N GLY A 11 -0.75 12.71 14.53
CA GLY A 11 -1.21 11.35 14.24
C GLY A 11 -0.12 10.50 13.56
N THR A 12 -0.12 9.18 13.78
CA THR A 12 0.73 8.28 12.98
C THR A 12 0.22 8.29 11.53
N PRO A 13 1.03 8.75 10.57
CA PRO A 13 0.60 8.72 9.18
C PRO A 13 0.51 7.28 8.69
N VAL A 14 -0.68 6.88 8.26
CA VAL A 14 -0.89 5.59 7.60
C VAL A 14 -1.66 5.84 6.32
N GLN A 15 -1.22 5.18 5.26
CA GLN A 15 -1.99 5.03 4.04
C GLN A 15 -2.30 3.56 3.82
N THR A 16 -3.54 3.26 3.42
CA THR A 16 -3.99 1.90 3.18
C THR A 16 -4.21 1.68 1.70
N LEU A 17 -3.63 0.61 1.17
CA LEU A 17 -3.93 0.09 -0.16
C LEU A 17 -4.68 -1.23 0.00
N THR A 18 -5.86 -1.34 -0.57
CA THR A 18 -6.65 -2.59 -0.56
C THR A 18 -6.72 -3.15 -1.95
N PHE A 19 -6.43 -4.44 -2.13
CA PHE A 19 -6.62 -5.13 -3.41
C PHE A 19 -7.71 -6.19 -3.26
N HIS A 20 -8.70 -6.16 -4.16
CA HIS A 20 -9.83 -7.08 -4.19
C HIS A 20 -9.64 -8.14 -5.26
N TYR A 21 -9.93 -9.40 -4.93
CA TYR A 21 -9.75 -10.53 -5.83
C TYR A 21 -11.07 -11.00 -6.46
N GLU A 22 -10.99 -11.51 -7.69
CA GLU A 22 -12.12 -12.10 -8.43
C GLU A 22 -12.81 -13.23 -7.67
N GLY A 23 -12.04 -14.11 -7.02
CA GLY A 23 -12.55 -15.23 -6.21
C GLY A 23 -13.12 -14.81 -4.85
N GLY A 24 -13.21 -13.50 -4.58
CA GLY A 24 -13.62 -12.93 -3.32
C GLY A 24 -12.48 -12.82 -2.31
N GLY A 25 -12.66 -11.88 -1.37
CA GLY A 25 -11.66 -11.51 -0.38
C GLY A 25 -10.80 -10.33 -0.81
N SER A 26 -10.03 -9.83 0.16
CA SER A 26 -9.19 -8.65 0.01
C SER A 26 -7.86 -8.87 0.74
N ILE A 27 -6.83 -8.19 0.28
CA ILE A 27 -5.58 -8.00 1.01
C ILE A 27 -5.43 -6.51 1.31
N TYR A 28 -5.02 -6.20 2.53
CA TYR A 28 -4.83 -4.83 3.00
C TYR A 28 -3.35 -4.62 3.22
N PHE A 29 -2.80 -3.58 2.62
CA PHE A 29 -1.45 -3.10 2.84
C PHE A 29 -1.51 -1.78 3.60
N TYR A 30 -0.71 -1.69 4.65
CA TYR A 30 -0.56 -0.50 5.47
C TYR A 30 0.83 0.07 5.24
N LEU A 31 0.88 1.26 4.67
CA LEU A 31 2.09 2.03 4.45
C LEU A 31 2.26 2.95 5.65
N TYR A 32 3.42 2.86 6.31
CA TYR A 32 3.81 3.69 7.45
C TYR A 32 4.99 4.59 7.05
N PRO A 33 4.71 5.76 6.44
CA PRO A 33 5.75 6.75 6.18
C PRO A 33 6.48 7.12 7.46
N GLN A 34 7.80 7.20 7.39
CA GLN A 34 8.66 7.68 8.45
C GLN A 34 9.31 9.01 8.04
N PRO A 35 9.47 9.95 8.99
CA PRO A 35 10.03 11.25 8.69
C PRO A 35 11.53 11.18 8.46
N ASP A 36 12.07 12.16 7.74
CA ASP A 36 13.49 12.49 7.79
C ASP A 36 13.90 13.06 9.16
N ALA A 37 15.21 13.28 9.37
CA ALA A 37 15.73 13.81 10.63
C ALA A 37 15.12 15.16 11.04
N LYS A 38 14.62 15.93 10.07
CA LYS A 38 13.97 17.23 10.29
C LYS A 38 12.45 17.13 10.47
N ARG A 39 11.86 15.97 10.22
CA ARG A 39 10.41 15.72 10.20
C ARG A 39 9.64 16.60 9.21
N GLU A 40 10.29 16.96 8.11
CA GLU A 40 9.70 17.77 7.05
C GLU A 40 9.17 16.90 5.90
N ARG A 41 9.87 15.78 5.62
CA ARG A 41 9.58 14.92 4.48
C ARG A 41 9.52 13.45 4.87
N VAL A 42 8.78 12.67 4.09
CA VAL A 42 8.84 11.22 4.12
C VAL A 42 10.21 10.79 3.63
N ALA A 43 10.96 10.11 4.49
CA ALA A 43 12.28 9.55 4.16
C ALA A 43 12.18 8.07 3.77
N THR A 44 11.35 7.32 4.48
CA THR A 44 11.18 5.88 4.29
C THR A 44 9.73 5.49 4.50
N VAL A 45 9.35 4.30 4.04
CA VAL A 45 8.01 3.76 4.22
C VAL A 45 8.15 2.32 4.64
N ASP A 46 7.71 2.01 5.87
CA ASP A 46 7.55 0.62 6.30
C ASP A 46 6.23 0.09 5.77
N ILE A 47 6.18 -1.21 5.48
CA ILE A 47 4.99 -1.84 4.88
C ILE A 47 4.60 -3.03 5.74
N THR A 48 3.33 -3.12 6.08
CA THR A 48 2.76 -4.37 6.58
C THR A 48 1.54 -4.73 5.76
N TYR A 49 1.15 -6.01 5.78
CA TYR A 49 -0.08 -6.43 5.13
C TYR A 49 -0.81 -7.51 5.92
N GLU A 50 -2.11 -7.62 5.68
CA GLU A 50 -2.94 -8.67 6.23
C GLU A 50 -3.98 -9.14 5.23
N MET A 51 -4.42 -10.39 5.39
CA MET A 51 -5.53 -10.98 4.67
C MET A 51 -6.55 -11.48 5.69
N PRO A 52 -7.84 -11.11 5.57
CA PRO A 52 -8.87 -11.65 6.46
C PRO A 52 -8.89 -13.18 6.40
N GLY A 53 -8.84 -13.81 7.57
CA GLY A 53 -8.74 -15.26 7.73
C GLY A 53 -7.31 -15.77 7.91
N TRP A 54 -6.29 -14.89 7.96
CA TRP A 54 -4.92 -15.22 8.31
C TRP A 54 -4.58 -14.72 9.71
N PRO A 55 -3.82 -15.50 10.51
CA PRO A 55 -3.64 -15.21 11.94
C PRO A 55 -2.71 -14.03 12.26
N SER A 56 -2.08 -13.38 11.28
CA SER A 56 -1.08 -12.34 11.56
C SER A 56 -0.95 -11.30 10.45
N VAL A 57 -0.77 -10.05 10.88
CA VAL A 57 -0.16 -8.98 10.06
C VAL A 57 1.28 -9.38 9.76
N VAL A 58 1.65 -9.38 8.49
CA VAL A 58 2.99 -9.74 8.01
C VAL A 58 3.75 -8.46 7.71
N GLU A 59 4.97 -8.34 8.26
CA GLU A 59 5.88 -7.24 7.92
C GLU A 59 6.51 -7.51 6.55
N LEU A 60 6.34 -6.57 5.62
CA LEU A 60 6.93 -6.64 4.29
C LEU A 60 8.17 -5.74 4.25
N ASP A 61 9.33 -6.36 4.11
CA ASP A 61 10.63 -5.69 3.88
C ASP A 61 11.05 -4.67 4.97
N LYS A 62 10.86 -5.03 6.24
CA LYS A 62 11.20 -4.19 7.40
C LYS A 62 12.69 -3.82 7.43
N GLY A 63 12.97 -2.53 7.58
CA GLY A 63 14.33 -1.99 7.71
C GLY A 63 15.00 -1.65 6.38
N ARG A 64 14.29 -1.80 5.26
CA ARG A 64 14.75 -1.33 3.96
C ARG A 64 14.09 0.01 3.61
N LEU A 65 14.90 0.93 3.09
CA LEU A 65 14.42 2.26 2.72
C LEU A 65 13.59 2.15 1.43
N HIS A 66 12.29 2.43 1.51
CA HIS A 66 11.41 2.54 0.35
C HIS A 66 10.90 3.97 0.23
N SER A 67 10.89 4.49 -1.00
CA SER A 67 10.01 5.60 -1.36
C SER A 67 8.55 5.15 -1.39
N LEU A 68 7.61 6.11 -1.36
CA LEU A 68 6.17 5.83 -1.45
C LEU A 68 5.79 5.02 -2.70
N ILE A 69 6.37 5.35 -3.85
CA ILE A 69 6.10 4.65 -5.11
C ILE A 69 6.64 3.22 -5.06
N GLU A 70 7.87 3.03 -4.59
CA GLU A 70 8.44 1.68 -4.42
C GLU A 70 7.62 0.84 -3.45
N ALA A 71 7.13 1.44 -2.36
CA ALA A 71 6.26 0.76 -1.41
C ALA A 71 4.93 0.34 -2.05
N GLY A 72 4.33 1.19 -2.89
CA GLY A 72 3.13 0.84 -3.66
C GLY A 72 3.38 -0.27 -4.68
N VAL A 73 4.52 -0.25 -5.38
CA VAL A 73 4.93 -1.33 -6.31
C VAL A 73 5.14 -2.66 -5.57
N LEU A 74 5.80 -2.63 -4.42
CA LEU A 74 6.00 -3.83 -3.59
C LEU A 74 4.67 -4.38 -3.07
N ALA A 75 3.77 -3.52 -2.61
CA ALA A 75 2.42 -3.91 -2.19
C ALA A 75 1.67 -4.60 -3.34
N TYR A 76 1.71 -4.03 -4.55
CA TYR A 76 1.05 -4.64 -5.71
C TYR A 76 1.65 -6.00 -6.08
N ASN A 77 2.98 -6.11 -6.16
CA ASN A 77 3.66 -7.38 -6.48
C ASN A 77 3.39 -8.45 -5.42
N GLN A 78 3.35 -8.06 -4.14
CA GLN A 78 2.99 -8.98 -3.05
C GLN A 78 1.52 -9.40 -3.16
N ALA A 79 0.60 -8.48 -3.45
CA ALA A 79 -0.82 -8.79 -3.66
C ALA A 79 -1.02 -9.80 -4.80
N GLN A 80 -0.28 -9.65 -5.91
CA GLN A 80 -0.30 -10.61 -6.99
C GLN A 80 0.22 -11.98 -6.54
N THR A 81 1.34 -12.01 -5.81
CA THR A 81 1.95 -13.23 -5.29
C THR A 81 0.98 -13.97 -4.36
N GLU A 82 0.40 -13.28 -3.38
CA GLU A 82 -0.57 -13.87 -2.45
C GLU A 82 -1.85 -14.35 -3.16
N GLY A 83 -2.32 -13.61 -4.16
CA GLY A 83 -3.47 -14.02 -4.97
C GLY A 83 -3.24 -15.36 -5.69
N GLN A 84 -2.03 -15.55 -6.23
CA GLN A 84 -1.62 -16.79 -6.90
C GLN A 84 -1.44 -17.94 -5.92
N VAL A 85 -0.67 -17.73 -4.84
CA VAL A 85 -0.39 -18.75 -3.81
C VAL A 85 -1.67 -19.28 -3.19
N ASN A 86 -2.63 -18.39 -2.94
CA ASN A 86 -3.88 -18.71 -2.25
C ASN A 86 -5.07 -18.97 -3.18
N LYS A 87 -4.81 -19.08 -4.49
CA LYS A 87 -5.83 -19.37 -5.52
C LYS A 87 -7.05 -18.43 -5.42
N LYS A 88 -6.82 -17.15 -5.12
CA LYS A 88 -7.87 -16.12 -5.03
C LYS A 88 -8.27 -15.55 -6.40
N GLY A 89 -7.51 -15.88 -7.44
CA GLY A 89 -7.69 -15.36 -8.78
C GLY A 89 -6.94 -14.04 -8.98
N LYS A 90 -7.29 -13.33 -10.05
CA LYS A 90 -6.70 -12.01 -10.35
C LYS A 90 -7.27 -10.92 -9.45
N ILE A 91 -6.50 -9.84 -9.29
CA ILE A 91 -6.99 -8.60 -8.71
C ILE A 91 -7.95 -7.96 -9.72
N VAL A 92 -9.11 -7.51 -9.25
CA VAL A 92 -10.16 -6.90 -10.10
C VAL A 92 -10.40 -5.43 -9.79
N GLU A 93 -9.90 -4.96 -8.65
CA GLU A 93 -10.12 -3.61 -8.15
C GLU A 93 -9.09 -3.32 -7.04
N ALA A 94 -8.66 -2.06 -6.95
CA ALA A 94 -7.90 -1.57 -5.81
C ALA A 94 -8.51 -0.31 -5.21
N TRP A 95 -8.45 -0.21 -3.89
CA TRP A 95 -8.86 0.98 -3.14
C TRP A 95 -7.66 1.66 -2.49
N ILE A 96 -7.70 2.98 -2.45
CA ILE A 96 -6.76 3.83 -1.73
C ILE A 96 -7.50 4.62 -0.66
N ASP A 97 -7.00 4.57 0.57
CA ASP A 97 -7.63 5.17 1.76
C ASP A 97 -6.55 5.66 2.75
N GLY A 98 -6.96 6.41 3.76
CA GLY A 98 -6.10 6.99 4.79
C GLY A 98 -5.49 8.32 4.34
N ARG A 99 -4.21 8.54 4.66
CA ARG A 99 -3.51 9.76 4.24
C ARG A 99 -3.18 9.74 2.76
N GLU A 100 -3.32 10.90 2.12
CA GLU A 100 -3.01 11.13 0.71
C GLU A 100 -1.49 11.25 0.46
N PHE A 101 -0.73 10.19 0.70
CA PHE A 101 0.68 10.12 0.30
C PHE A 101 0.82 9.69 -1.15
N LEU A 102 0.24 8.56 -1.51
CA LEU A 102 -0.04 8.16 -2.89
C LEU A 102 -1.42 8.69 -3.28
N THR A 103 -1.54 9.17 -4.51
CA THR A 103 -2.84 9.50 -5.12
C THR A 103 -3.42 8.28 -5.84
N SER A 104 -4.71 8.32 -6.18
CA SER A 104 -5.32 7.29 -7.03
C SER A 104 -4.66 7.21 -8.40
N GLU A 105 -4.17 8.33 -8.94
CA GLU A 105 -3.38 8.37 -10.18
C GLU A 105 -2.04 7.65 -10.02
N ASP A 106 -1.29 7.91 -8.94
CA ASP A 106 -0.02 7.20 -8.67
C ASP A 106 -0.25 5.68 -8.58
N LEU A 107 -1.32 5.24 -7.92
CA LEU A 107 -1.66 3.82 -7.83
C LEU A 107 -2.13 3.25 -9.18
N THR A 108 -2.83 4.03 -9.99
CA THR A 108 -3.23 3.65 -11.36
C THR A 108 -2.01 3.40 -12.24
N ASP A 109 -0.99 4.25 -12.14
CA ASP A 109 0.28 4.09 -12.83
C ASP A 109 1.04 2.85 -12.35
N ILE A 110 1.09 2.62 -11.03
CA ILE A 110 1.72 1.44 -10.42
C ILE A 110 1.10 0.14 -10.94
N VAL A 111 -0.23 0.07 -11.03
CA VAL A 111 -0.93 -1.14 -11.50
C VAL A 111 -1.03 -1.22 -13.03
N GLY A 112 -0.53 -0.21 -13.74
CA GLY A 112 -0.48 -0.18 -15.20
C GLY A 112 -1.88 -0.20 -15.85
N ASN A 113 -2.87 0.45 -15.24
CA ASN A 113 -4.28 0.43 -15.70
C ASN A 113 -4.90 -0.98 -15.83
N ALA A 114 -4.37 -1.98 -15.10
CA ALA A 114 -4.85 -3.36 -15.19
C ALA A 114 -6.28 -3.55 -14.65
N PHE A 115 -6.71 -2.70 -13.71
CA PHE A 115 -8.02 -2.70 -13.08
C PHE A 115 -8.35 -1.32 -12.51
N PRO A 116 -9.64 -1.03 -12.18
CA PRO A 116 -10.03 0.23 -11.58
C PRO A 116 -9.36 0.49 -10.22
N VAL A 117 -8.97 1.74 -10.00
CA VAL A 117 -8.50 2.26 -8.71
C VAL A 117 -9.53 3.26 -8.19
N LEU A 118 -10.04 3.03 -6.98
CA LEU A 118 -11.04 3.89 -6.33
C LEU A 118 -10.48 4.53 -5.05
N THR A 119 -10.89 5.76 -4.78
CA THR A 119 -10.68 6.41 -3.48
C THR A 119 -11.85 6.08 -2.56
N LYS A 120 -11.56 5.80 -1.29
CA LYS A 120 -12.58 5.53 -0.28
C LYS A 120 -12.73 6.64 0.74
#